data_AF-A0A1F7V6A6-F1
#
_entry.id   AF-A0A1F7V6A6-F1
#
_cell.length_a   1.000
_cell.length_b   1.000
_cell.length_c   1.000
_cell.angle_alpha   90.00
_cell.angle_beta   90.00
_cell.angle_gamma   90.00
#
_symmetry.space_group_name_H-M   'P 1'
#
loop_
_entity.id
_entity.type
_entity.pdbx_description
1 polymer ?
#
loop_
_entity_poly.entity_id
_entity_poly.type
_entity_poly.pdbx_seq_one_letter_code
_entity_poly.pdbx_strand_id
1 'polypeptide(L)'
;MNSLIGHTDLTGRTAYSGVARGTARLMMGQKDFKRFRHGDILIAPNTRPEYVPIMKIAGAIVTEEGGITSHAAIVSRELKIPAVVGVQGILDAVKDGDWVEVDAGRGVVRKIKKE
;
A
#
# COMPACT_ATOMS: atom_id res chain seq x y z
N MET A 1 15.76 14.55 -20.13
CA MET A 1 15.46 13.58 -19.07
C MET A 1 14.67 14.29 -17.98
N ASN A 2 13.33 14.16 -18.02
CA ASN A 2 12.37 14.34 -16.93
C ASN A 2 11.01 14.56 -17.56
N SER A 3 10.32 13.46 -17.86
CA SER A 3 8.90 13.53 -18.17
C SER A 3 8.17 13.71 -16.84
N LEU A 4 7.95 14.97 -16.48
CA LEU A 4 7.02 15.40 -15.43
C LEU A 4 5.60 15.07 -15.91
N ILE A 5 5.21 13.81 -15.81
CA ILE A 5 3.79 13.45 -15.86
C ILE A 5 3.26 13.73 -14.45
N GLY A 6 2.20 14.52 -14.35
CA GLY A 6 1.59 14.95 -13.09
C GLY A 6 1.07 13.78 -12.25
N HIS A 7 1.98 13.11 -11.55
CA HIS A 7 1.70 12.06 -10.60
C HIS A 7 1.77 12.68 -9.20
N THR A 8 0.63 12.78 -8.54
CA THR A 8 0.60 13.19 -7.13
C THR A 8 1.27 12.09 -6.31
N ASP A 9 2.53 12.32 -5.97
CA ASP A 9 3.24 11.50 -4.99
C ASP A 9 2.59 11.74 -3.64
N LEU A 10 2.05 10.67 -3.06
CA LEU A 10 1.55 10.71 -1.69
C LEU A 10 2.62 10.17 -0.75
N THR A 11 2.80 10.85 0.36
CA THR A 11 3.84 10.53 1.34
C THR A 11 3.23 10.02 2.63
N GLY A 12 3.90 9.07 3.26
CA GLY A 12 3.60 8.61 4.61
C GLY A 12 4.85 8.17 5.33
N ARG A 13 4.68 7.34 6.36
CA ARG A 13 5.77 6.86 7.21
C ARG A 13 6.15 5.45 6.79
N THR A 14 7.43 5.22 6.54
CA THR A 14 7.97 3.89 6.29
C THR A 14 7.78 3.00 7.51
N ALA A 15 7.02 1.92 7.36
CA ALA A 15 6.92 0.87 8.36
C ALA A 15 7.98 -0.23 8.15
N TYR A 16 8.17 -0.66 6.91
CA TYR A 16 9.24 -1.57 6.49
C TYR A 16 9.71 -1.16 5.10
N SER A 17 11.03 -1.07 4.90
CA SER A 17 11.62 -0.55 3.66
C SER A 17 11.55 -1.57 2.52
N GLY A 18 11.60 -1.04 1.29
CA GLY A 18 11.56 -1.83 0.06
C GLY A 18 10.78 -1.10 -1.03
N VAL A 19 10.77 -1.68 -2.23
CA VAL A 19 10.03 -1.16 -3.37
C VAL A 19 9.19 -2.27 -3.95
N ALA A 20 7.92 -2.00 -4.22
CA ALA A 20 7.04 -2.92 -4.91
C ALA A 20 6.13 -2.18 -5.89
N ARG A 21 5.72 -2.89 -6.94
CA ARG A 21 4.76 -2.42 -7.94
C ARG A 21 3.70 -3.48 -8.14
N GLY A 22 2.45 -3.07 -8.25
CA GLY A 22 1.35 -4.01 -8.45
C GLY A 22 0.00 -3.32 -8.62
N THR A 23 -1.03 -4.15 -8.73
CA THR A 23 -2.42 -3.69 -8.80
C THR A 23 -2.84 -3.18 -7.42
N ALA A 24 -3.29 -1.93 -7.34
CA ALA A 24 -3.91 -1.37 -6.16
C ALA A 24 -5.21 -2.09 -5.86
N ARG A 25 -5.33 -2.57 -4.62
CA ARG A 25 -6.51 -3.22 -4.09
C ARG A 25 -6.98 -2.50 -2.85
N LEU A 26 -8.08 -1.76 -2.99
CA LEU A 26 -8.69 -1.02 -1.89
C LEU A 26 -9.49 -2.00 -1.02
N MET A 27 -9.02 -2.31 0.17
CA MET A 27 -9.67 -3.26 1.08
C MET A 27 -10.41 -2.48 2.16
N MET A 28 -11.73 -2.37 2.00
CA MET A 28 -12.62 -1.70 2.97
C MET A 28 -13.18 -2.70 4.00
N GLY A 29 -13.08 -4.01 3.74
CA GLY A 29 -13.39 -5.06 4.70
C GLY A 29 -13.20 -6.47 4.14
N GLN A 30 -13.46 -7.48 4.98
CA GLN A 30 -13.27 -8.92 4.63
C GLN A 30 -14.00 -9.37 3.36
N LYS A 31 -15.12 -8.73 3.01
CA LYS A 31 -15.88 -9.05 1.78
C LYS A 31 -15.04 -8.86 0.52
N ASP A 32 -14.05 -7.96 0.58
CA ASP A 32 -13.18 -7.63 -0.54
C ASP A 32 -12.05 -8.65 -0.71
N PHE A 33 -11.72 -9.44 0.31
CA PHE A 33 -10.50 -10.27 0.31
C PHE A 33 -10.50 -11.33 -0.80
N LYS A 34 -11.68 -11.77 -1.23
CA LYS A 34 -11.84 -12.74 -2.34
C LYS A 34 -11.25 -12.24 -3.67
N ARG A 35 -11.11 -10.93 -3.86
CA ARG A 35 -10.52 -10.34 -5.09
C ARG A 35 -9.01 -10.12 -5.00
N PHE A 36 -8.43 -10.23 -3.80
CA PHE A 36 -7.01 -10.02 -3.59
C PHE A 36 -6.18 -11.14 -4.22
N ARG A 37 -5.09 -10.79 -4.90
CA ARG A 37 -4.17 -11.75 -5.54
C ARG A 37 -2.75 -11.54 -5.03
N HIS A 38 -1.93 -12.56 -5.21
CA HIS A 38 -0.52 -12.49 -4.82
C HIS A 38 0.19 -11.37 -5.58
N GLY A 39 0.94 -10.54 -4.87
CA GLY A 39 1.63 -9.37 -5.42
C GLY A 39 0.76 -8.12 -5.56
N ASP A 40 -0.55 -8.17 -5.29
CA ASP A 40 -1.38 -6.96 -5.24
C ASP A 40 -0.90 -6.02 -4.13
N ILE A 41 -1.14 -4.72 -4.31
CA ILE A 41 -0.81 -3.68 -3.34
C ILE A 41 -2.03 -3.46 -2.46
N LEU A 42 -1.90 -3.82 -1.17
CA LEU A 42 -2.96 -3.65 -0.19
C LEU A 42 -3.07 -2.18 0.18
N ILE A 43 -4.21 -1.54 -0.12
CA ILE A 43 -4.53 -0.18 0.30
C ILE A 43 -5.77 -0.23 1.19
N ALA A 44 -5.72 0.34 2.39
CA ALA A 44 -6.87 0.35 3.31
C ALA A 44 -6.86 1.61 4.20
N PRO A 45 -8.00 2.02 4.80
CA PRO A 45 -8.00 3.07 5.83
C PRO A 45 -7.09 2.68 7.00
N ASN A 46 -7.30 1.47 7.51
CA ASN A 46 -6.50 0.80 8.53
C ASN A 46 -6.51 -0.71 8.30
N THR A 47 -5.68 -1.47 9.02
CA THR A 47 -5.69 -2.94 8.98
C THR A 47 -6.06 -3.52 10.35
N ARG A 48 -6.54 -4.76 10.33
CA ARG A 48 -6.95 -5.55 11.49
C ARG A 48 -6.37 -6.97 11.39
N PRO A 49 -6.38 -7.79 12.47
CA PRO A 49 -5.84 -9.14 12.44
C PRO A 49 -6.42 -10.02 11.32
N GLU A 50 -7.68 -9.81 10.95
CA GLU A 50 -8.33 -10.48 9.81
C GLU A 50 -7.63 -10.23 8.46
N TYR A 51 -6.88 -9.14 8.30
CA TYR A 51 -6.15 -8.80 7.07
C TYR A 51 -4.85 -9.61 6.92
N VAL A 52 -4.35 -10.26 7.98
CA VAL A 52 -3.06 -10.97 7.96
C VAL A 52 -2.92 -11.96 6.78
N PRO A 53 -3.94 -12.76 6.39
CA PRO A 53 -3.84 -13.65 5.25
C PRO A 53 -3.53 -12.94 3.93
N ILE A 54 -4.16 -11.78 3.67
CA ILE A 54 -3.91 -11.00 2.45
C ILE A 54 -2.62 -10.17 2.57
N MET A 55 -2.27 -9.70 3.77
CA MET A 55 -0.99 -9.03 4.02
C MET A 55 0.18 -9.94 3.65
N LYS A 56 0.14 -11.23 4.02
CA LYS A 56 1.19 -12.22 3.70
C LYS A 56 1.49 -12.40 2.21
N ILE A 57 0.52 -12.11 1.35
CA ILE A 57 0.66 -12.28 -0.10
C ILE A 57 0.71 -10.93 -0.83
N ALA A 58 0.67 -9.81 -0.11
CA ALA A 58 0.73 -8.48 -0.69
C ALA A 58 2.14 -8.16 -1.21
N GLY A 59 2.22 -7.44 -2.32
CA GLY A 59 3.49 -6.87 -2.81
C GLY A 59 3.97 -5.71 -1.92
N ALA A 60 3.03 -4.89 -1.46
CA ALA A 60 3.24 -3.88 -0.43
C ALA A 60 1.95 -3.56 0.31
N ILE A 61 2.09 -2.89 1.45
CA ILE A 61 0.99 -2.50 2.33
C ILE A 61 0.98 -0.99 2.49
N VAL A 62 -0.16 -0.37 2.19
CA VAL A 62 -0.38 1.07 2.33
C VAL A 62 -1.61 1.31 3.19
N THR A 63 -1.49 2.14 4.21
CA THR A 63 -2.66 2.59 4.98
C THR A 63 -2.79 4.10 4.97
N GLU A 64 -4.02 4.59 4.87
CA GLU A 64 -4.31 6.02 4.95
C GLU A 64 -4.07 6.56 6.36
N GLU A 65 -4.50 5.79 7.36
CA GLU A 65 -4.37 6.10 8.77
C GLU A 65 -3.30 5.22 9.44
N GLY A 66 -2.96 5.59 10.67
CA GLY A 66 -2.06 4.83 11.52
C GLY A 66 -0.64 5.37 11.55
N GLY A 67 0.05 5.07 12.65
CA GLY A 67 1.43 5.45 12.88
C GLY A 67 2.40 4.29 12.81
N ILE A 68 3.65 4.57 13.19
CA ILE A 68 4.77 3.62 13.17
C ILE A 68 4.61 2.46 14.17
N THR A 69 3.64 2.57 15.08
CA THR A 69 3.22 1.58 16.08
C THR A 69 1.85 0.96 15.79
N SER A 70 1.25 1.24 14.62
CA SER A 70 -0.04 0.67 14.22
C SER A 70 0.06 -0.83 13.94
N HIS A 71 -1.10 -1.51 13.95
CA HIS A 71 -1.21 -2.91 13.54
C HIS A 71 -0.55 -3.16 12.17
N ALA A 72 -0.84 -2.30 11.17
CA ALA A 72 -0.25 -2.38 9.84
C ALA A 72 1.29 -2.35 9.91
N ALA A 73 1.85 -1.41 10.67
CA ALA A 73 3.29 -1.20 10.75
C ALA A 73 4.03 -2.33 11.49
N ILE A 74 3.44 -2.88 12.54
CA ILE A 74 4.02 -3.98 13.30
C ILE A 74 4.03 -5.24 12.44
N VAL A 75 2.87 -5.63 11.91
CA VAL A 75 2.72 -6.87 11.15
C VAL A 75 3.52 -6.81 9.84
N SER A 76 3.58 -5.67 9.15
CA SER A 76 4.37 -5.56 7.91
C SER A 76 5.86 -5.82 8.14
N ARG A 77 6.41 -5.41 9.29
CA ARG A 77 7.82 -5.68 9.65
C ARG A 77 8.06 -7.15 9.92
N GLU A 78 7.15 -7.81 10.61
CA GLU A 78 7.22 -9.25 10.90
C GLU A 78 7.17 -10.06 9.60
N LEU A 79 6.31 -9.64 8.67
CA LEU A 79 6.18 -10.26 7.36
C LEU A 79 7.29 -9.88 6.37
N LYS A 80 8.11 -8.85 6.70
CA LYS A 80 9.14 -8.27 5.83
C LYS A 80 8.57 -7.80 4.47
N ILE A 81 7.40 -7.19 4.51
CA ILE A 81 6.71 -6.69 3.32
C ILE A 81 6.82 -5.17 3.29
N PRO A 82 7.22 -4.55 2.15
CA PRO A 82 7.32 -3.10 2.03
C PRO A 82 6.03 -2.42 2.47
N ALA A 83 6.14 -1.40 3.31
CA ALA A 83 4.95 -0.77 3.87
C ALA A 83 5.13 0.71 4.19
N VAL A 84 4.10 1.49 3.84
CA VAL A 84 3.98 2.91 4.16
C VAL A 84 2.63 3.15 4.83
N VAL A 85 2.65 3.71 6.03
CA VAL A 85 1.45 3.96 6.84
C VAL A 85 1.22 5.47 7.00
N GLY A 86 -0.04 5.86 7.20
CA GLY A 86 -0.37 7.29 7.35
C GLY A 86 -0.28 8.07 6.04
N VAL A 87 -0.57 7.44 4.90
CA VAL A 87 -0.58 8.07 3.57
C VAL A 87 -1.92 8.76 3.36
N GLN A 88 -2.06 9.97 3.88
CA GLN A 88 -3.33 10.73 3.83
C GLN A 88 -3.80 10.97 2.40
N GLY A 89 -5.08 10.71 2.11
CA GLY A 89 -5.71 10.92 0.80
C GLY A 89 -5.45 9.81 -0.22
N ILE A 90 -4.83 8.68 0.19
CA ILE A 90 -4.56 7.55 -0.71
C ILE A 90 -5.83 6.90 -1.23
N LEU A 91 -6.91 6.87 -0.44
CA LEU A 91 -8.17 6.24 -0.84
C LEU A 91 -8.91 7.04 -1.92
N ASP A 92 -8.71 8.36 -1.95
CA ASP A 92 -9.27 9.25 -2.97
C ASP A 92 -8.40 9.32 -4.23
N ALA A 93 -7.07 9.28 -4.05
CA ALA A 93 -6.12 9.42 -5.14
C ALA A 93 -5.96 8.16 -6.01
N VAL A 94 -6.20 6.97 -5.43
CA VAL A 94 -6.01 5.68 -6.09
C VAL A 94 -7.33 4.94 -6.18
N LYS A 95 -7.63 4.38 -7.36
CA LYS A 95 -8.81 3.54 -7.58
C LYS A 95 -8.42 2.06 -7.57
N ASP A 96 -9.35 1.20 -7.19
CA ASP A 96 -9.14 -0.25 -7.29
C ASP A 96 -8.81 -0.64 -8.74
N GLY A 97 -7.75 -1.44 -8.92
CA GLY A 97 -7.25 -1.84 -10.24
C GLY A 97 -6.16 -0.94 -10.81
N ASP A 98 -5.89 0.23 -10.22
CA ASP A 98 -4.80 1.09 -10.66
C ASP A 98 -3.44 0.42 -10.50
N TRP A 99 -2.48 0.73 -11.37
CA TRP A 99 -1.09 0.29 -11.20
C TRP A 99 -0.36 1.29 -10.31
N VAL A 100 0.24 0.82 -9.21
CA VAL A 100 0.90 1.70 -8.23
C VAL A 100 2.30 1.22 -7.91
N GLU A 101 3.18 2.17 -7.63
CA GLU A 101 4.49 1.95 -7.05
C GLU A 101 4.47 2.42 -5.59
N VAL A 102 4.99 1.55 -4.72
CA VAL A 102 5.26 1.87 -3.31
C VAL A 102 6.75 1.85 -3.12
N ASP A 103 7.36 3.02 -2.95
CA ASP A 103 8.74 3.18 -2.51
C ASP A 103 8.73 3.42 -1.00
N ALA A 104 8.72 2.33 -0.24
CA ALA A 104 8.76 2.39 1.21
C ALA A 104 10.15 2.78 1.73
N GLY A 105 11.20 2.77 0.90
CA GLY A 105 12.50 3.36 1.28
C GLY A 105 12.41 4.88 1.46
N ARG A 106 11.57 5.53 0.65
CA ARG A 106 11.34 6.98 0.70
C ARG A 106 10.01 7.38 1.34
N GLY A 107 9.16 6.41 1.68
CA GLY A 107 7.82 6.67 2.21
C GLY A 107 6.86 7.24 1.17
N VAL A 108 7.07 6.92 -0.12
CA VAL A 108 6.33 7.50 -1.25
C VAL A 108 5.45 6.43 -1.90
N VAL A 109 4.20 6.79 -2.21
CA VAL A 109 3.25 5.98 -2.98
C VAL A 109 2.78 6.80 -4.17
N ARG A 110 2.83 6.23 -5.37
CA ARG A 110 2.41 6.93 -6.58
C ARG A 110 1.73 6.01 -7.58
N LYS A 111 0.75 6.54 -8.30
CA LYS A 111 0.13 5.86 -9.43
C LYS A 111 1.06 5.92 -10.64
N ILE A 112 1.25 4.79 -11.31
CA ILE A 112 2.08 4.67 -12.51
C ILE A 112 1.27 4.06 -13.66
N LYS A 113 1.78 4.16 -14.90
CA LYS A 113 1.19 3.43 -16.02
C LYS A 113 1.64 1.98 -15.97
N LYS A 114 0.76 1.07 -16.36
CA LYS A 114 1.10 -0.33 -16.60
C LYS A 114 1.70 -0.40 -18.00
N GLU A 115 2.97 -0.77 -18.09
CA GLU A 115 3.66 -1.06 -19.36
C GLU A 115 3.24 -2.43 -19.92
#